data_AF-A0A7C1TA03-F1
#
_entry.id   AF-A0A7C1TA03-F1
#
_cell.length_a   1.000
_cell.length_b   1.000
_cell.length_c   1.000
_cell.angle_alpha   90.00
_cell.angle_beta   90.00
_cell.angle_gamma   90.00
#
_symmetry.space_group_name_H-M   'P 1'
#
loop_
_entity.id
_entity.type
_entity.pdbx_description
1 polymer ?
#
loop_
_entity_poly.entity_id
_entity_poly.type
_entity_poly.pdbx_seq_one_letter_code
_entity_poly.pdbx_strand_id
1 'polypeptide(L)'
;MKISCAKSGFLNALYAALKPESQPTPRHRSRVEVIYESPLTLRVIIHSRDISSLRASLNMMLRVLGTVCDTTSVVSQLYPCTQL
;
A
#
# COMPACT_ATOMS: atom_id res chain seq x y z
N MET A 1 9.71 1.63 -4.33
CA MET A 1 9.61 1.64 -2.85
C MET A 1 9.53 0.21 -2.35
N LYS A 2 10.29 -0.14 -1.31
CA LYS A 2 10.29 -1.47 -0.69
C LYS A 2 9.71 -1.36 0.72
N ILE A 3 8.74 -2.21 1.04
CA ILE A 3 8.06 -2.25 2.33
C ILE A 3 8.24 -3.65 2.90
N SER A 4 8.92 -3.74 4.04
CA SER A 4 9.15 -5.00 4.74
C SER A 4 8.45 -4.96 6.10
N CYS A 5 7.79 -6.04 6.47
CA CYS A 5 7.09 -6.15 7.75
C CYS A 5 7.21 -7.57 8.30
N ALA A 6 7.37 -7.70 9.62
CA ALA A 6 7.46 -9.01 10.29
C ALA A 6 6.13 -9.78 10.26
N LYS A 7 4.99 -9.09 10.11
CA LYS A 7 3.65 -9.68 10.10
C LYS A 7 3.10 -9.71 8.67
N SER A 8 2.92 -10.92 8.11
CA SER A 8 2.34 -11.11 6.78
C SER A 8 0.91 -10.55 6.68
N GLY A 9 0.12 -10.60 7.76
CA GLY A 9 -1.24 -10.04 7.79
C GLY A 9 -1.31 -8.56 7.47
N PHE A 10 -0.32 -7.76 7.93
CA PHE A 10 -0.24 -6.34 7.60
C PHE A 10 0.05 -6.13 6.10
N LEU A 11 0.97 -6.93 5.53
CA LEU A 11 1.29 -6.84 4.11
C LEU A 11 0.10 -7.29 3.24
N ASN A 12 -0.67 -8.28 3.68
CA ASN A 12 -1.89 -8.70 2.98
C ASN A 12 -2.92 -7.56 2.93
N ALA A 13 -3.15 -6.89 4.07
CA ALA A 13 -4.04 -5.73 4.13
C ALA A 13 -3.54 -4.59 3.24
N LEU A 14 -2.23 -4.30 3.29
CA LEU A 14 -1.61 -3.26 2.48
C LEU A 14 -1.69 -3.57 0.99
N TYR A 15 -1.41 -4.81 0.57
CA TYR A 15 -1.54 -5.24 -0.81
C TYR A 15 -2.97 -5.11 -1.30
N ALA A 16 -3.95 -5.56 -0.51
CA ALA A 16 -5.36 -5.43 -0.84
C ALA A 16 -5.79 -3.96 -0.98
N ALA A 17 -5.33 -3.08 -0.09
CA ALA A 17 -5.60 -1.64 -0.15
C ALA A 17 -4.96 -0.96 -1.37
N LEU A 18 -3.77 -1.40 -1.79
CA LEU A 18 -3.04 -0.80 -2.91
C LEU A 18 -3.36 -1.44 -4.27
N LYS A 19 -4.04 -2.60 -4.29
CA LYS A 19 -4.35 -3.30 -5.55
C LYS A 19 -5.25 -2.50 -6.50
N PRO A 20 -6.28 -1.75 -6.04
CA PRO A 20 -7.09 -0.91 -6.92
C PRO A 20 -6.26 0.13 -7.68
N GLU A 21 -5.23 0.70 -7.04
CA GLU A 21 -4.31 1.68 -7.64
C GLU A 21 -3.44 1.08 -8.76
N SER A 22 -3.37 -0.25 -8.84
CA SER A 22 -2.66 -0.95 -9.92
C SER A 22 -3.53 -1.24 -11.15
N GLN A 23 -4.84 -0.95 -11.10
CA GLN A 23 -5.72 -1.18 -12.24
C GLN A 23 -5.50 -0.14 -13.34
N PRO A 24 -5.37 -0.56 -14.61
CA PRO A 24 -5.16 0.37 -15.71
C PRO A 24 -6.45 1.14 -15.99
N THR A 25 -6.47 2.44 -15.71
CA THR A 25 -7.49 3.34 -16.30
C THR A 25 -6.99 3.91 -17.63
N PRO A 26 -7.89 4.21 -18.59
CA PRO A 26 -7.54 4.49 -19.98
C PRO A 26 -6.72 5.76 -20.25
N ARG A 27 -6.33 6.57 -19.23
CA ARG A 27 -5.62 7.86 -19.44
C ARG A 27 -4.62 8.22 -18.32
N HIS A 28 -3.64 7.38 -18.02
CA HIS A 28 -2.69 7.70 -16.95
C HIS A 28 -1.36 8.33 -17.40
N ARG A 29 -0.99 9.44 -16.73
CA ARG A 29 0.38 10.03 -16.70
C ARG A 29 1.33 9.28 -15.76
N SER A 30 0.78 8.43 -14.89
CA SER A 30 1.50 7.63 -13.89
C SER A 30 0.84 6.27 -13.68
N ARG A 31 1.62 5.19 -13.55
CA ARG A 31 1.14 3.82 -13.29
C ARG A 31 1.79 3.28 -12.03
N VAL A 32 1.01 2.63 -11.17
CA VAL A 32 1.51 1.97 -9.97
C VAL A 32 1.44 0.45 -10.16
N GLU A 33 2.50 -0.24 -9.78
CA GLU A 33 2.57 -1.70 -9.75
C GLU A 33 2.92 -2.14 -8.32
N VAL A 34 2.20 -3.13 -7.83
CA VAL A 34 2.38 -3.67 -6.47
C VAL A 34 2.62 -5.17 -6.59
N ILE A 35 3.77 -5.62 -6.11
CA ILE A 35 4.26 -6.99 -6.29
C ILE A 35 4.79 -7.49 -4.95
N TYR A 36 4.50 -8.74 -4.60
CA TYR A 36 5.18 -9.43 -3.52
C TYR A 36 6.58 -9.85 -3.98
N GLU A 37 7.63 -9.36 -3.31
CA GLU A 37 8.98 -9.92 -3.50
C GLU A 37 9.18 -11.18 -2.66
N SER A 38 8.54 -11.21 -1.49
CA SER A 38 8.55 -12.35 -0.57
C SER A 38 7.32 -12.25 0.34
N PRO A 39 6.99 -13.29 1.12
CA PRO A 39 5.85 -13.26 2.05
C PRO A 39 5.89 -12.11 3.08
N LEU A 40 7.09 -11.57 3.33
CA LEU A 40 7.33 -10.49 4.28
C LEU A 40 7.81 -9.19 3.60
N THR A 41 7.66 -9.08 2.28
CA THR A 41 8.11 -7.90 1.53
C THR A 41 7.24 -7.60 0.33
N LEU A 42 6.75 -6.35 0.28
CA LEU A 42 6.07 -5.76 -0.86
C LEU A 42 6.98 -4.76 -1.56
N ARG A 43 7.00 -4.83 -2.89
CA ARG A 43 7.58 -3.81 -3.76
C ARG A 43 6.46 -3.04 -4.44
N VAL A 44 6.53 -1.71 -4.31
CA VAL A 44 5.71 -0.76 -5.06
C VAL A 44 6.58 -0.07 -6.09
N ILE A 45 6.20 -0.14 -7.36
CA ILE A 45 6.87 0.51 -8.48
C ILE A 45 5.93 1.59 -9.01
N ILE A 46 6.44 2.80 -9.16
CA ILE A 46 5.67 3.93 -9.72
C ILE A 46 6.37 4.34 -11.01
N HIS A 47 5.68 4.16 -12.14
CA HIS A 47 6.09 4.68 -13.42
C HIS A 47 5.41 6.03 -13.63
N SER A 48 6.13 7.05 -14.07
CA SER A 48 5.59 8.38 -14.34
C SER A 48 6.36 9.03 -15.46
N ARG A 49 5.69 9.85 -16.29
CA ARG A 49 6.33 10.53 -17.42
C ARG A 49 7.05 11.82 -17.02
N ASP A 50 6.66 12.41 -15.89
CA ASP A 50 7.19 13.67 -15.39
C ASP A 50 7.31 13.67 -13.87
N ILE A 51 8.18 14.54 -13.35
CA ILE A 51 8.49 14.64 -11.93
C ILE A 51 7.26 15.07 -11.11
N SER A 52 6.38 15.91 -11.66
CA SER A 52 5.19 16.37 -10.95
C SER A 52 4.19 15.24 -10.72
N SER A 53 3.97 14.40 -11.74
CA SER A 53 3.18 13.18 -11.65
C SER A 53 3.80 12.19 -10.67
N LEU A 54 5.12 11.98 -10.71
CA LEU A 54 5.82 11.09 -9.77
C LEU A 54 5.62 11.55 -8.32
N ARG A 55 5.78 12.85 -8.05
CA ARG A 55 5.58 13.44 -6.72
C ARG A 55 4.13 13.27 -6.24
N ALA A 56 3.16 13.48 -7.12
CA ALA A 56 1.75 13.29 -6.79
C ALA A 56 1.46 11.83 -6.42
N SER A 57 1.94 10.87 -7.22
CA SER A 57 1.79 9.44 -6.94
C SER A 57 2.48 9.04 -5.65
N LEU A 58 3.71 9.50 -5.39
CA LEU A 58 4.42 9.23 -4.14
C LEU A 58 3.65 9.76 -2.93
N ASN A 59 3.16 11.00 -2.98
CA ASN A 59 2.40 11.59 -1.89
C ASN A 59 1.10 10.81 -1.62
N MET A 60 0.38 10.41 -2.67
CA MET A 60 -0.81 9.58 -2.54
C MET A 60 -0.47 8.24 -1.87
N MET A 61 0.57 7.55 -2.33
CA MET A 61 0.98 6.26 -1.78
C MET A 61 1.38 6.35 -0.30
N LEU A 62 2.10 7.41 0.10
CA LEU A 62 2.47 7.64 1.49
C LEU A 62 1.25 7.93 2.38
N ARG A 63 0.25 8.66 1.86
CA ARG A 63 -1.01 8.88 2.57
C ARG A 63 -1.76 7.57 2.78
N VAL A 64 -1.90 6.75 1.75
CA VAL A 64 -2.56 5.44 1.87
C VAL A 64 -1.82 4.55 2.87
N LEU A 65 -0.48 4.52 2.81
CA LEU A 65 0.33 3.78 3.77
C LEU A 65 0.07 4.25 5.21
N GLY A 66 0.05 5.57 5.43
CA GLY A 66 -0.28 6.16 6.74
C GLY A 66 -1.65 5.71 7.24
N THR A 67 -2.68 5.83 6.40
CA THR A 67 -4.05 5.39 6.74
C THR A 67 -4.12 3.90 7.09
N VAL A 68 -3.41 3.04 6.35
CA VAL A 68 -3.36 1.59 6.65
C VAL A 68 -2.66 1.33 7.98
N CYS A 69 -1.57 2.03 8.28
CA CYS A 69 -0.90 1.94 9.58
C CYS A 69 -1.82 2.36 10.74
N ASP A 70 -2.52 3.49 10.60
CA ASP A 70 -3.40 4.03 11.64
C ASP A 70 -4.59 3.10 11.89
N THR A 71 -5.25 2.66 10.82
CA THR A 71 -6.40 1.74 10.90
C THR A 71 -6.01 0.38 11.47
N THR A 72 -4.87 -0.20 11.05
CA THR A 72 -4.40 -1.47 11.60
C THR A 72 -3.98 -1.37 13.07
N SER A 73 -3.46 -0.22 13.49
CA SER A 73 -3.18 0.08 14.90
C SER A 73 -4.46 0.04 15.74
N VAL A 74 -5.51 0.75 15.31
CA VAL A 74 -6.82 0.75 15.99
C VAL A 74 -7.43 -0.65 16.00
N VAL A 75 -7.46 -1.35 14.87
CA VAL A 75 -8.04 -2.69 14.77
C VAL A 75 -7.29 -3.69 15.66
N SER A 76 -5.96 -3.57 15.78
CA SER A 76 -5.18 -4.43 16.69
C SER A 76 -5.57 -4.29 18.16
N GLN A 77 -6.07 -3.12 18.56
CA GLN A 77 -6.57 -2.85 19.91
C GLN A 77 -7.99 -3.41 20.14
N LEU A 78 -8.75 -3.69 19.07
CA LEU A 78 -10.11 -4.26 19.16
C LEU A 78 -10.11 -5.79 19.23
N TYR A 79 -9.08 -6.45 18.69
CA TYR A 79 -8.93 -7.91 18.77
C TYR A 79 -8.93 -8.51 20.19
N PRO A 80 -8.40 -7.87 21.26
CA PRO A 80 -8.58 -8.39 22.62
C PRO A 80 -10.05 -8.40 23.10
N CYS A 81 -10.95 -7.65 22.47
CA CYS A 81 -12.35 -7.57 22.90
C CYS A 81 -13.29 -8.62 22.26
N THR A 82 -12.80 -9.43 21.30
CA THR A 82 -13.64 -10.38 20.53
C THR A 82 -13.46 -11.85 20.97
N GLN A 83 -12.76 -12.11 22.09
CA GLN A 83 -12.62 -13.44 22.70
C GLN A 83 -13.53 -13.67 23.92
N LEU A 84 -14.72 -13.05 23.95
CA LEU A 84 -15.76 -13.33 24.96
C LEU A 84 -16.83 -14.25 24.39
#